data_AF-A0A920HSC4-F1
#
_entry.id   AF-A0A920HSC4-F1
#
_cell.length_a   1.000
_cell.length_b   1.000
_cell.length_c   1.000
_cell.angle_alpha   90.00
_cell.angle_beta   90.00
_cell.angle_gamma   90.00
#
_symmetry.space_group_name_H-M   'P 1'
#
loop_
_entity.id
_entity.type
_entity.pdbx_description
1 polymer ?
#
loop_
_entity_poly.entity_id
_entity_poly.type
_entity_poly.pdbx_seq_one_letter_code
_entity_poly.pdbx_strand_id
1 'polypeptide(L)' 'MRVTSCPGPSSPIAAITLSGLPSDKFFFRILPVKVKAKKDYLEELKNIKSTLIFLRAQTGLLKL' A
#
# COMPACT_ATOMS: atom_id res chain seq x y z
N MET A 1 -21.39 4.29 -21.86
CA MET A 1 -21.31 5.07 -20.60
C MET A 1 -19.96 5.78 -20.56
N ARG A 2 -19.93 7.11 -20.35
CA ARG A 2 -18.67 7.88 -20.26
C ARG A 2 -18.23 7.97 -18.80
N VAL A 3 -17.02 7.50 -18.50
CA VAL A 3 -16.36 7.62 -17.20
C VAL A 3 -15.28 8.68 -17.32
N THR A 4 -15.22 9.61 -16.37
CA THR A 4 -14.17 10.62 -16.26
C THR A 4 -13.58 10.59 -14.85
N SER A 5 -12.29 10.83 -14.72
CA SER A 5 -11.59 10.93 -13.44
C SER A 5 -10.91 12.29 -13.35
N CYS A 6 -10.84 12.83 -12.13
CA CYS A 6 -10.13 14.07 -11.83
C CYS A 6 -8.84 13.73 -11.07
N PRO A 7 -7.68 14.37 -11.36
CA PRO A 7 -6.50 14.20 -10.55
C PRO A 7 -6.73 14.72 -9.12
N GLY A 8 -6.16 14.04 -8.13
CA GLY A 8 -6.33 14.38 -6.71
C GLY A 8 -5.20 13.83 -5.84
N PRO A 9 -5.17 14.17 -4.54
CA PRO A 9 -4.14 13.73 -3.62
C PRO A 9 -4.15 12.21 -3.45
N SER A 10 -2.97 11.60 -3.46
CA SER A 10 -2.80 10.15 -3.34
C SER A 10 -1.61 9.82 -2.42
N SER A 11 -1.92 9.23 -1.27
CA SER A 11 -0.93 8.78 -0.29
C SER A 11 0.17 7.88 -0.88
N PRO A 12 -0.13 6.81 -1.66
CA PRO A 12 0.92 5.95 -2.20
C PRO A 12 1.85 6.67 -3.18
N ILE A 13 1.33 7.61 -3.97
CA ILE A 13 2.13 8.39 -4.93
C ILE A 13 3.08 9.33 -4.18
N ALA A 14 2.59 10.01 -3.14
CA ALA A 14 3.44 10.85 -2.28
C ALA A 14 4.54 10.03 -1.59
N ALA A 15 4.17 8.86 -1.02
CA ALA A 15 5.11 8.01 -0.31
C ALA A 15 6.25 7.50 -1.20
N ILE A 16 5.97 7.05 -2.42
CA ILE A 16 7.01 6.55 -3.33
C ILE A 16 7.91 7.67 -3.87
N THR A 17 7.34 8.86 -4.07
CA THR A 17 8.10 10.03 -4.52
C THR A 17 9.13 10.44 -3.47
N LEU A 18 8.73 10.38 -2.19
CA LEU A 18 9.60 10.75 -1.06
C LEU A 18 10.56 9.64 -0.64
N SER A 19 10.27 8.38 -0.94
CA SER A 19 11.10 7.25 -0.49
C SER A 19 12.39 7.07 -1.29
N GLY A 20 12.50 7.67 -2.48
CA GLY A 20 13.64 7.48 -3.38
C GLY A 20 13.72 6.06 -3.97
N LEU A 21 12.67 5.25 -3.81
CA LEU A 21 12.59 3.91 -4.41
C LEU A 21 12.18 4.00 -5.89
N PRO A 22 12.47 2.97 -6.70
CA PRO A 22 12.04 2.92 -8.10
C PRO A 22 10.52 3.10 -8.23
N SER A 23 10.08 4.16 -8.91
CA SER A 23 8.67 4.48 -9.16
C SER A 23 8.11 3.87 -10.45
N ASP A 24 8.96 3.21 -11.25
CA ASP A 24 8.60 2.56 -12.52
C ASP A 24 7.56 1.44 -12.34
N LYS A 25 7.75 0.59 -11.31
CA LYS A 25 6.82 -0.48 -10.96
C LYS A 25 6.65 -0.50 -9.46
N PHE A 26 5.43 -0.25 -9.00
CA PHE A 26 5.08 -0.36 -7.60
C PHE A 26 3.77 -1.11 -7.40
N PHE A 27 3.66 -1.76 -6.26
CA PHE A 27 2.47 -2.46 -5.83
C PHE A 27 1.96 -1.82 -4.54
N PHE A 28 0.74 -1.31 -4.56
CA PHE A 28 0.12 -0.68 -3.41
C PHE A 28 -0.99 -1.56 -2.83
N ARG A 29 -0.96 -1.81 -1.52
CA ARG A 29 -2.06 -2.50 -0.82
C ARG A 29 -2.17 -2.14 0.66
N ILE A 30 -3.37 -2.37 1.19
CA ILE A 30 -3.71 -2.32 2.62
C ILE A 30 -3.45 -3.68 3.28
N LEU A 31 -2.71 -3.69 4.39
CA LEU A 31 -2.41 -4.92 5.13
C LEU A 31 -3.61 -5.44 5.94
N PRO A 32 -3.81 -6.78 6.00
CA PRO A 32 -4.76 -7.37 6.92
C PRO A 32 -4.31 -7.20 8.38
N VAL A 33 -5.28 -7.05 9.28
CA VAL A 33 -5.04 -6.87 10.73
C VAL A 33 -4.60 -8.18 11.42
N LYS A 34 -5.08 -9.32 10.90
CA LYS A 34 -4.79 -10.64 11.48
C LYS A 34 -3.35 -11.07 11.18
N VAL A 35 -2.61 -11.49 12.21
CA VAL A 35 -1.18 -11.84 12.12
C VAL A 35 -0.91 -12.99 11.15
N LYS A 36 -1.74 -14.04 11.16
CA LYS A 36 -1.59 -15.19 10.26
C LYS A 36 -1.75 -14.75 8.80
N ALA A 37 -2.89 -14.15 8.48
CA ALA A 37 -3.17 -13.60 7.14
C ALA A 37 -2.10 -12.62 6.65
N LYS A 38 -1.51 -11.79 7.55
CA LYS A 38 -0.40 -10.92 7.18
C LYS A 38 0.85 -11.70 6.77
N LYS A 39 1.20 -12.77 7.49
CA LYS A 39 2.37 -13.60 7.16
C LYS A 39 2.17 -14.29 5.82
N ASP A 40 1.08 -15.03 5.65
CA ASP A 40 0.75 -15.69 4.38
C ASP A 40 0.83 -14.68 3.21
N TYR A 41 0.23 -13.50 3.41
CA TYR A 41 0.23 -12.46 2.39
C TYR A 41 1.63 -11.91 2.06
N LEU A 42 2.49 -11.73 3.07
CA LEU A 42 3.87 -11.31 2.82
C LEU A 42 4.67 -12.39 2.11
N GLU A 43 4.38 -13.68 2.35
CA GLU A 43 5.04 -14.78 1.65
C GLU A 43 4.71 -14.80 0.17
N GLU A 44 3.45 -14.55 -0.19
CA GLU A 44 3.02 -14.43 -1.60
C GLU A 44 3.75 -13.29 -2.33
N LEU A 45 4.01 -12.18 -1.63
CA LEU A 45 4.64 -11.00 -2.22
C LEU A 45 6.17 -11.05 -2.30
N LYS A 46 6.82 -12.03 -1.66
CA LYS A 46 8.30 -12.14 -1.60
C LYS A 46 8.96 -12.14 -2.99
N ASN A 47 8.29 -12.71 -4.00
CA ASN A 47 8.88 -12.90 -5.33
C ASN A 47 8.60 -11.73 -6.30
N ILE A 48 7.91 -10.68 -5.84
CA ILE A 48 7.58 -9.53 -6.68
C ILE A 48 8.77 -8.58 -6.73
N LYS A 49 9.36 -8.44 -7.91
CA LYS A 49 10.47 -7.49 -8.19
C LYS A 49 9.91 -6.09 -8.49
N SER A 50 9.25 -5.47 -7.52
CA SER A 50 8.73 -4.11 -7.61
C SER A 50 8.71 -3.42 -6.25
N THR A 51 8.53 -2.11 -6.23
CA THR A 51 8.43 -1.35 -4.98
C THR A 51 7.11 -1.66 -4.28
N LEU A 52 7.15 -2.25 -3.09
CA LEU A 52 5.95 -2.61 -2.33
C LEU A 52 5.58 -1.48 -1.36
N ILE A 53 4.40 -0.89 -1.54
CA ILE A 53 3.83 0.15 -0.67
C ILE A 53 2.70 -0.45 0.15
N PHE A 54 2.88 -0.45 1.47
CA PHE A 54 1.96 -1.04 2.41
C PHE A 54 1.31 0.03 3.29
N LEU A 55 0.00 0.22 3.16
CA LEU A 55 -0.76 1.00 4.12
C LEU A 55 -1.39 0.09 5.18
N ARG A 56 -1.47 0.59 6.40
CA ARG A 56 -2.15 -0.09 7.50
C ARG A 56 -3.34 0.74 7.93
N ALA A 57 -4.51 0.13 7.94
CA ALA A 57 -5.64 0.71 8.66
C ALA A 57 -5.38 0.54 10.17
N GLN A 58 -5.24 1.66 10.87
CA GLN A 58 -5.11 1.67 12.32
C GLN A 58 -6.50 1.61 12.96
N THR A 59 -6.93 0.42 13.34
CA THR A 59 -8.10 0.22 14.21
C THR A 59 -7.62 0.22 15.65
N GLY A 60 -7.46 1.42 16.19
CA GLY A 60 -6.99 1.64 17.55
C GLY A 60 -7.11 3.12 17.87
N LEU A 61 -8.35 3.59 17.98
CA LEU A 61 -8.62 4.86 18.65
C LEU A 61 -7.98 4.74 20.04
N LEU A 62 -7.07 5.67 20.35
CA LEU A 62 -6.45 5.79 21.66
C LEU A 62 -7.55 5.68 22.72
N LYS A 63 -7.60 4.56 23.45
CA LYS A 63 -8.26 4.53 24.75
C LYS A 63 -7.39 5.39 25.65
N LEU A 64 -7.67 6.70 25.65
CA LEU A 64 -7.39 7.56 26.80
C LEU A 64 -8.25 7.08 27.97
#